data_AF-A0AAP0SGY6-F1
#
_entry.id   AF-A0AAP0SGY6-F1
#
_cell.length_a   1.000
_cell.length_b   1.000
_cell.length_c   1.000
_cell.angle_alpha   90.00
_cell.angle_beta   90.00
_cell.angle_gamma   90.00
#
_symmetry.space_group_name_H-M   'P 1'
#
loop_
_entity.id
_entity.type
_entity.pdbx_description
1 polymer ?
#
loop_
_entity_poly.entity_id
_entity_poly.type
_entity_poly.pdbx_seq_one_letter_code
_entity_poly.pdbx_strand_id
1 'polypeptide(L)'
;MKKLVPDPPASLCSTLEKPFGDCAAGHPQLFSVNAGIAPHDALVHIALYLRCAYDTGYKAFEGVDESAKGFLWSTLHSVEMAKGLVEALLDALENRELNQM
;
A
#
# COMPACT_ATOMS: atom_id res chain seq x y z
N MET A 1 27.40 -21.54 -20.37
CA MET A 1 26.77 -22.43 -19.37
C MET A 1 25.31 -22.02 -19.24
N LYS A 2 24.35 -22.86 -19.64
CA LYS A 2 22.93 -22.61 -19.39
C LYS A 2 22.68 -22.96 -17.92
N LYS A 3 22.18 -22.01 -17.11
CA LYS A 3 21.76 -22.32 -15.74
C LYS A 3 20.71 -23.45 -15.82
N LEU A 4 21.00 -24.58 -15.18
CA LEU A 4 20.18 -25.80 -15.21
C LEU A 4 18.90 -25.66 -14.35
N VAL A 5 18.86 -24.63 -13.51
CA VAL A 5 17.78 -24.39 -12.55
C VAL A 5 17.02 -23.15 -13.03
N PRO A 6 15.69 -23.23 -13.25
CA PRO A 6 14.84 -22.06 -13.40
C PRO A 6 15.07 -21.13 -12.21
N ASP A 7 15.22 -19.82 -12.44
CA ASP A 7 15.31 -18.89 -11.33
C ASP A 7 14.08 -19.10 -10.41
N PRO A 8 14.26 -19.14 -9.09
CA PRO A 8 13.14 -19.27 -8.17
C PRO A 8 12.12 -18.17 -8.48
N PRO A 9 10.81 -18.46 -8.35
CA PRO A 9 9.78 -17.47 -8.63
C PRO A 9 10.11 -16.20 -7.87
N ALA A 10 10.12 -15.06 -8.57
CA ALA A 10 10.50 -13.77 -8.00
C ALA A 10 9.70 -13.52 -6.73
N SER A 11 10.38 -13.60 -5.59
CA SER A 11 9.83 -13.19 -4.30
C SER A 11 9.74 -11.66 -4.29
N LEU A 12 8.69 -11.13 -3.66
CA LEU A 12 8.64 -9.70 -3.40
C LEU A 12 9.84 -9.34 -2.52
N CYS A 13 10.55 -8.28 -2.90
CA CYS A 13 11.70 -7.80 -2.16
C CYS A 13 11.25 -7.01 -0.93
N SER A 14 12.00 -7.13 0.18
CA SER A 14 11.80 -6.30 1.35
C SER A 14 11.92 -4.81 1.02
N THR A 15 11.30 -3.99 1.87
CA THR A 15 11.38 -2.53 1.77
C THR A 15 12.83 -2.03 1.80
N LEU A 16 13.06 -0.91 1.11
CA LEU A 16 14.30 -0.14 1.19
C LEU A 16 14.08 1.06 2.09
N GLU A 17 15.19 1.61 2.62
CA GLU A 17 15.15 2.91 3.28
C GLU A 17 14.66 3.96 2.28
N LYS A 18 13.55 4.62 2.61
CA LYS A 18 12.94 5.61 1.74
C LYS A 18 12.45 6.79 2.58
N PRO A 19 13.20 7.90 2.60
CA PRO A 19 12.73 9.16 3.16
C PRO A 19 11.40 9.58 2.51
N PHE A 20 10.45 10.10 3.31
CA PHE A 20 9.15 10.59 2.83
C PHE A 20 8.60 11.76 3.66
N GLY A 21 7.58 12.41 3.11
CA GLY A 21 6.91 13.58 3.70
C GLY A 21 7.33 14.87 3.02
N ASP A 22 6.37 15.58 2.42
CA ASP A 22 6.64 16.86 1.77
C ASP A 22 6.72 17.97 2.82
N CYS A 23 7.94 18.48 3.03
CA CYS A 23 8.17 19.66 3.85
C CYS A 23 9.11 20.62 3.11
N ALA A 24 8.60 21.81 2.79
CA ALA A 24 9.36 22.84 2.07
C ALA A 24 10.25 23.71 3.00
N ALA A 25 10.41 23.34 4.27
CA ALA A 25 11.08 24.17 5.28
C ALA A 25 12.63 24.07 5.25
N GLY A 26 13.23 23.51 4.19
CA GLY A 26 14.68 23.50 3.99
C GLY A 26 15.47 22.53 4.88
N HIS A 27 14.81 21.62 5.58
CA HIS A 27 15.44 20.54 6.35
C HIS A 27 15.23 19.17 5.69
N PRO A 28 16.04 18.14 6.01
CA PRO A 28 15.78 16.77 5.57
C PRO A 28 14.41 16.25 6.02
N GLN A 29 13.87 15.27 5.30
CA GLN A 29 12.63 14.59 5.69
C GLN A 29 12.76 13.98 7.09
N LEU A 30 11.75 14.17 7.92
CA LEU A 30 11.76 13.71 9.31
C LEU A 30 11.55 12.20 9.43
N PHE A 31 10.91 11.58 8.44
CA PHE A 31 10.54 10.17 8.46
C PHE A 31 11.11 9.43 7.26
N SER A 32 11.38 8.15 7.46
CA SER A 32 11.77 7.20 6.42
C SER A 32 11.05 5.88 6.64
N VAL A 33 10.76 5.17 5.56
CA VAL A 33 10.44 3.74 5.65
C VAL A 33 11.69 3.01 6.13
N ASN A 34 11.55 2.13 7.13
CA ASN A 34 12.66 1.31 7.59
C ASN A 34 13.01 0.26 6.53
N ALA A 35 14.30 0.04 6.28
CA ALA A 35 14.73 -1.03 5.38
C ALA A 35 14.49 -2.42 5.98
N GLY A 36 14.30 -3.43 5.12
CA GLY A 36 14.23 -4.83 5.52
C GLY A 36 12.87 -5.31 6.01
N ILE A 37 11.84 -4.45 6.05
CA ILE A 37 10.47 -4.87 6.38
C ILE A 37 9.95 -5.81 5.30
N ALA A 38 9.35 -6.93 5.73
CA ALA A 38 8.79 -7.92 4.84
C ALA A 38 7.64 -7.32 4.00
N PRO A 39 7.49 -7.73 2.73
CA PRO A 39 6.41 -7.26 1.86
C PRO A 39 5.02 -7.45 2.46
N HIS A 40 4.79 -8.59 3.13
CA HIS A 40 3.54 -8.89 3.82
C HIS A 40 3.20 -7.80 4.85
N ASP A 41 4.10 -7.52 5.79
CA ASP A 41 3.87 -6.53 6.85
C ASP A 41 3.64 -5.13 6.26
N ALA A 42 4.41 -4.74 5.24
CA ALA A 42 4.20 -3.49 4.54
C ALA A 42 2.80 -3.40 3.89
N LEU A 43 2.33 -4.48 3.25
CA LEU A 43 1.00 -4.53 2.65
C LEU A 43 -0.13 -4.47 3.69
N VAL A 44 0.03 -5.10 4.87
CA VAL A 44 -0.92 -4.97 5.98
C VAL A 44 -1.08 -3.51 6.40
N HIS A 45 0.05 -2.79 6.53
CA HIS A 45 0.01 -1.37 6.87
C HIS A 45 -0.61 -0.52 5.74
N ILE A 46 -0.35 -0.84 4.47
CA ILE A 46 -1.01 -0.17 3.34
C ILE A 46 -2.53 -0.37 3.40
N ALA A 47 -3.02 -1.58 3.67
CA ALA A 47 -4.44 -1.86 3.80
C ALA A 47 -5.08 -1.03 4.94
N LEU A 48 -4.37 -0.89 6.07
CA LEU A 48 -4.79 -0.02 7.17
C LEU A 48 -4.87 1.46 6.74
N TYR A 49 -3.85 1.98 6.05
CA TYR A 49 -3.86 3.36 5.58
C TYR A 49 -4.96 3.64 4.56
N LEU A 50 -5.21 2.71 3.63
CA LEU A 50 -6.30 2.83 2.66
C LEU A 50 -7.67 2.80 3.36
N ARG A 51 -7.84 1.96 4.39
CA ARG A 51 -9.05 1.99 5.22
C ARG A 51 -9.21 3.35 5.91
N CYS A 52 -8.16 3.89 6.53
CA CYS A 52 -8.22 5.21 7.15
C CYS A 52 -8.56 6.31 6.15
N ALA A 53 -7.98 6.27 4.94
CA ALA A 53 -8.29 7.22 3.87
C ALA A 53 -9.76 7.12 3.43
N TYR A 54 -10.28 5.90 3.32
CA TYR A 54 -11.69 5.69 3.00
C TYR A 54 -12.61 6.24 4.10
N ASP A 55 -12.38 5.84 5.36
CA ASP A 55 -13.24 6.23 6.49
C ASP A 55 -13.27 7.76 6.68
N THR A 56 -12.11 8.41 6.57
CA THR A 56 -11.99 9.87 6.69
C THR A 56 -12.57 10.61 5.49
N GLY A 57 -12.33 10.13 4.27
CA GLY A 57 -12.93 10.69 3.07
C GLY A 57 -14.45 10.50 3.01
N TYR A 58 -14.96 9.38 3.51
CA TYR A 58 -16.39 9.14 3.63
C TYR A 58 -17.04 10.14 4.59
N LYS A 59 -16.42 10.38 5.75
CA LYS A 59 -16.90 11.40 6.69
C LYS A 59 -16.92 12.81 6.08
N ALA A 60 -15.99 13.12 5.17
CA ALA A 60 -15.93 14.42 4.51
C ALA A 60 -17.15 14.72 3.62
N PHE A 61 -17.94 13.72 3.21
CA PHE A 61 -19.19 13.93 2.45
C PHE A 61 -20.21 14.81 3.17
N GLU A 62 -20.19 14.84 4.50
CA GLU A 62 -21.13 15.62 5.30
C GLU A 62 -20.96 17.14 5.14
N GLY A 63 -19.78 17.61 4.68
CA GLY A 63 -19.44 19.03 4.57
C GLY A 63 -19.13 19.52 3.16
N VAL A 64 -19.31 18.68 2.13
CA VAL A 64 -18.92 19.00 0.74
C VAL A 64 -20.13 19.39 -0.11
N ASP A 65 -19.96 20.46 -0.90
CA ASP A 65 -20.93 20.92 -1.89
C ASP A 65 -21.30 19.81 -2.89
N GLU A 66 -22.57 19.74 -3.30
CA GLU A 66 -23.06 18.73 -4.24
C GLU A 66 -22.25 18.64 -5.54
N SER A 67 -21.78 19.79 -6.06
CA SER A 67 -20.97 19.85 -7.28
C SER A 67 -19.60 19.18 -7.14
N ALA A 68 -19.08 19.07 -5.92
CA ALA A 68 -17.77 18.47 -5.62
C ALA A 68 -17.87 17.01 -5.16
N LYS A 69 -19.07 16.51 -4.79
CA LYS A 69 -19.28 15.13 -4.34
C LYS A 69 -18.82 14.08 -5.35
N GLY A 70 -18.99 14.35 -6.65
CA GLY A 70 -18.54 13.43 -7.70
C GLY A 70 -17.02 13.18 -7.67
N PHE A 71 -16.23 14.23 -7.40
CA PHE A 71 -14.77 14.09 -7.28
C PHE A 71 -14.38 13.26 -6.05
N LEU A 72 -15.00 13.56 -4.90
CA LEU A 72 -14.74 12.82 -3.67
C LEU A 72 -15.14 11.34 -3.81
N TRP A 73 -16.25 11.06 -4.50
CA TRP A 73 -16.70 9.70 -4.77
C TRP A 73 -15.71 8.94 -5.66
N SER A 74 -15.20 9.60 -6.70
CA SER A 74 -14.15 9.03 -7.55
C SER A 74 -12.88 8.72 -6.75
N THR A 75 -12.51 9.57 -5.79
CA THR A 75 -11.37 9.33 -4.89
C THR A 75 -11.62 8.11 -4.00
N LEU A 76 -12.77 8.04 -3.31
CA LEU A 76 -13.10 6.89 -2.46
C LEU A 76 -13.14 5.59 -3.23
N HIS A 77 -13.70 5.60 -4.43
CA HIS A 77 -13.71 4.44 -5.32
C HIS A 77 -12.28 3.98 -5.66
N SER A 78 -11.38 4.91 -5.98
CA SER A 78 -9.98 4.58 -6.26
C SER A 78 -9.27 3.97 -5.04
N VAL A 79 -9.55 4.47 -3.84
CA VAL A 79 -9.03 3.93 -2.57
C VAL A 79 -9.53 2.51 -2.34
N GLU A 80 -10.82 2.26 -2.58
CA GLU A 80 -11.42 0.93 -2.46
C GLU A 80 -10.79 -0.07 -3.45
N MET A 81 -10.62 0.33 -4.71
CA MET A 81 -9.96 -0.51 -5.72
C MET A 81 -8.51 -0.82 -5.35
N ALA A 82 -7.76 0.16 -4.84
CA ALA A 82 -6.41 -0.06 -4.35
C ALA A 82 -6.37 -1.03 -3.17
N LYS A 83 -7.33 -0.94 -2.25
CA LYS A 83 -7.41 -1.84 -1.09
C LYS A 83 -7.67 -3.28 -1.52
N GLY A 84 -8.60 -3.50 -2.47
CA GLY A 84 -8.87 -4.83 -3.02
C GLY A 84 -7.64 -5.46 -3.68
N LEU A 85 -6.82 -4.67 -4.40
CA LEU A 85 -5.56 -5.16 -4.96
C LEU A 85 -4.54 -5.55 -3.87
N VAL A 86 -4.46 -4.78 -2.79
CA VAL A 86 -3.57 -5.09 -1.66
C VAL A 86 -4.01 -6.36 -0.93
N GLU A 87 -5.30 -6.51 -0.68
CA GLU A 87 -5.86 -7.73 -0.05
C GLU A 87 -5.61 -8.96 -0.91
N ALA A 88 -5.80 -8.87 -2.23
CA ALA A 88 -5.48 -9.98 -3.14
C ALA A 88 -3.98 -10.37 -3.12
N LEU A 89 -3.08 -9.40 -2.92
CA LEU A 89 -1.65 -9.67 -2.77
C LEU A 89 -1.31 -10.32 -1.42
N LEU A 90 -1.97 -9.90 -0.34
CA LEU A 90 -1.85 -10.54 0.98
C LEU A 90 -2.30 -11.99 0.91
N ASP A 91 -3.49 -12.26 0.36
CA ASP A 91 -4.01 -13.62 0.15
C ASP A 91 -3.01 -14.47 -0.65
N ALA A 92 -2.42 -13.91 -1.71
CA ALA A 92 -1.44 -14.62 -2.52
C ALA A 92 -0.13 -14.94 -1.76
N LEU A 93 0.28 -14.10 -0.81
CA LEU A 93 1.45 -14.33 0.03
C LEU A 93 1.18 -15.39 1.10
N GLU A 94 0.05 -15.28 1.81
CA GLU A 94 -0.38 -16.27 2.81
C GLU A 94 -0.50 -17.67 2.20
N ASN A 95 -1.12 -17.77 1.00
CA ASN A 95 -1.21 -19.03 0.27
C ASN A 95 0.16 -19.60 -0.12
N ARG A 96 1.16 -18.76 -0.40
CA ARG A 96 2.52 -19.24 -0.71
C ARG A 96 3.24 -19.77 0.53
N GLU A 97 3.07 -19.11 1.67
CA GLU A 97 3.66 -19.56 2.95
C GLU A 97 3.08 -20.91 3.37
N LEU A 98 1.76 -21.07 3.30
CA LEU A 98 1.09 -22.34 3.60
C LEU A 98 1.56 -23.49 2.69
N ASN A 99 1.82 -23.21 1.41
CA ASN A 99 2.31 -24.22 0.47
C ASN A 99 3.80 -24.57 0.64
N GLN A 100 4.53 -23.84 1.48
CA GLN A 100 5.95 -24.08 1.80
C GLN A 100 6.17 -24.77 3.14
N MET A 101 5.12 -24.91 3.96
CA MET A 101 5.09 -25.67 5.21
C MET A 101 4.80 -27.15 4.98
#